data_AF-A0A937AIQ5-F1
#
_entry.id   AF-A0A937AIQ5-F1
#
_cell.length_a   1.000
_cell.length_b   1.000
_cell.length_c   1.000
_cell.angle_alpha   90.00
_cell.angle_beta   90.00
_cell.angle_gamma   90.00
#
_symmetry.space_group_name_H-M   'P 1'
#
loop_
_entity.id
_entity.type
_entity.pdbx_description
1 polymer ?
#
loop_
_entity_poly.entity_id
_entity_poly.type
_entity_poly.pdbx_seq_one_letter_code
_entity_poly.pdbx_strand_id
1 'polypeptide(L)' 'MKHEKQAKLNKIKGAFGYAVMWYFLAGLIEVLLYLGEIEMLIYHIVALILIAAGCFKIYKGFQFYKRYKNEG' A
#
# COMPACT_ATOMS: atom_id res chain seq x y z
N MET A 1 -3.25 28.64 1.65
CA MET A 1 -3.74 27.98 2.89
C MET A 1 -4.71 26.81 2.68
N LYS A 2 -5.98 26.97 2.24
CA LYS A 2 -6.94 25.84 2.15
C LYS A 2 -6.51 24.77 1.14
N HIS A 3 -6.05 25.17 -0.04
CA HIS A 3 -5.55 24.27 -1.08
C HIS A 3 -4.29 23.48 -0.66
N GLU A 4 -3.39 24.10 0.09
CA GLU A 4 -2.16 23.45 0.57
C GLU A 4 -2.44 22.38 1.62
N LYS A 5 -3.35 22.66 2.57
CA LYS A 5 -3.79 21.65 3.55
C LYS A 5 -4.47 20.46 2.86
N GLN A 6 -5.29 20.72 1.84
CA GLN A 6 -5.94 19.67 1.07
C GLN A 6 -4.96 18.85 0.22
N ALA A 7 -3.95 19.49 -0.38
CA ALA A 7 -2.89 18.80 -1.12
C ALA A 7 -2.07 17.86 -0.21
N LYS A 8 -1.75 18.29 1.02
CA LYS A 8 -1.05 17.44 2.01
C LYS A 8 -1.89 16.23 2.42
N LEU A 9 -3.19 16.41 2.67
CA LEU A 9 -4.12 15.32 2.97
C LEU A 9 -4.27 14.35 1.80
N ASN A 10 -4.32 14.84 0.56
CA ASN A 10 -4.39 14.00 -0.62
C ASN A 10 -3.13 13.14 -0.81
N LYS A 11 -1.94 13.65 -0.46
CA LYS A 11 -0.70 12.83 -0.46
C LYS A 11 -0.77 11.68 0.53
N ILE A 12 -1.31 11.92 1.72
CA ILE A 12 -1.49 10.88 2.76
C ILE A 12 -2.50 9.83 2.28
N LYS A 13 -3.67 10.27 1.82
CA LYS A 13 -4.70 9.38 1.25
C LYS A 13 -4.18 8.58 0.06
N GLY A 14 -3.39 9.21 -0.82
CA GLY A 14 -2.74 8.54 -1.94
C GLY A 14 -1.81 7.43 -1.49
N ALA A 15 -0.97 7.66 -0.47
CA ALA A 15 -0.08 6.64 0.08
C ALA A 15 -0.86 5.42 0.62
N PHE A 16 -1.95 5.65 1.36
CA PHE A 16 -2.82 4.57 1.84
C PHE A 16 -3.55 3.86 0.70
N GLY A 17 -4.04 4.59 -0.31
CA GLY A 17 -4.69 4.00 -1.49
C GLY A 17 -3.74 3.09 -2.26
N TYR A 18 -2.49 3.51 -2.46
CA TYR A 18 -1.47 2.66 -3.07
C TYR A 18 -1.16 1.41 -2.23
N ALA A 19 -1.14 1.54 -0.90
CA ALA A 19 -0.96 0.37 -0.04
C ALA A 19 -2.09 -0.66 -0.21
N VAL A 20 -3.34 -0.20 -0.21
CA VAL A 20 -4.51 -1.07 -0.43
C VAL A 20 -4.45 -1.75 -1.79
N MET A 21 -4.06 -1.03 -2.84
CA MET A 21 -3.86 -1.61 -4.18
C MET A 21 -2.83 -2.76 -4.16
N TRP A 22 -1.69 -2.58 -3.48
CA TRP A 22 -0.67 -3.63 -3.40
C TRP A 22 -1.15 -4.86 -2.62
N TYR A 23 -1.86 -4.67 -1.52
CA TYR A 23 -2.44 -5.79 -0.77
C TYR A 23 -3.53 -6.52 -1.54
N PHE A 24 -4.36 -5.79 -2.29
CA PHE A 24 -5.35 -6.38 -3.16
C PHE A 24 -4.70 -7.26 -4.24
N LEU A 25 -3.64 -6.76 -4.90
CA LEU A 25 -2.90 -7.54 -5.89
C LEU A 25 -2.24 -8.78 -5.29
N ALA A 26 -1.63 -8.66 -4.10
CA ALA A 26 -1.05 -9.80 -3.39
C ALA A 26 -2.12 -10.86 -3.08
N GLY A 27 -3.27 -10.44 -2.53
CA GLY A 27 -4.39 -11.32 -2.24
C GLY A 27 -4.97 -11.98 -3.49
N LEU A 28 -5.10 -11.24 -4.60
CA LEU A 28 -5.57 -11.78 -5.86
C LEU A 28 -4.63 -12.87 -6.40
N ILE A 29 -3.31 -12.68 -6.31
CA ILE A 29 -2.32 -13.70 -6.71
C ILE A 29 -2.51 -14.97 -5.87
N GLU A 30 -2.52 -14.84 -4.54
CA GLU A 30 -2.70 -15.98 -3.64
C GLU A 30 -4.01 -16.73 -3.88
N VAL A 31 -5.11 -16.01 -4.11
CA VAL A 31 -6.41 -16.62 -4.43
C VAL A 31 -6.36 -17.37 -5.76
N LEU A 32 -5.72 -16.81 -6.79
CA LEU A 32 -5.61 -17.47 -8.09
C LEU A 32 -4.73 -18.71 -8.04
N LEU A 33 -3.64 -18.68 -7.26
CA LEU A 33 -2.80 -19.87 -7.03
C LEU A 33 -3.59 -20.97 -6.32
N TYR A 34 -4.33 -20.60 -5.27
CA TYR A 34 -5.16 -21.53 -4.51
C TYR A 34 -6.25 -22.18 -5.39
N LEU A 35 -6.99 -21.38 -6.15
CA LEU A 35 -8.06 -21.88 -7.04
C LEU A 35 -7.51 -22.68 -8.24
N GLY A 36 -6.30 -22.38 -8.68
CA GLY A 36 -5.64 -23.07 -9.79
C GLY A 36 -4.82 -24.29 -9.38
N GLU A 37 -4.75 -24.62 -8.09
CA GLU A 37 -3.88 -25.67 -7.53
C GLU A 37 -2.40 -25.51 -7.97
N ILE A 38 -1.95 -24.26 -8.13
CA ILE A 38 -0.59 -23.94 -8.59
C ILE A 38 0.34 -23.83 -7.38
N GLU A 39 1.21 -24.81 -7.19
CA GLU A 39 2.16 -24.87 -6.05
C GLU A 39 3.51 -24.16 -6.30
N MET A 40 3.59 -23.32 -7.34
CA MET A 40 4.84 -22.66 -7.69
C MET A 40 5.23 -21.58 -6.66
N LEU A 41 6.23 -21.90 -5.82
CA LEU A 41 6.79 -21.05 -4.77
C LEU A 41 7.12 -19.62 -5.21
N ILE A 42 7.51 -19.42 -6.48
CA ILE A 42 7.86 -18.11 -7.02
C ILE A 42 6.69 -17.11 -6.91
N TYR A 43 5.45 -17.55 -7.06
CA TYR A 43 4.30 -16.64 -6.99
C TYR A 43 3.97 -16.21 -5.56
N HIS A 44 4.20 -17.07 -4.57
CA HIS A 44 4.13 -16.69 -3.16
C HIS A 44 5.19 -15.64 -2.80
N ILE A 45 6.41 -15.79 -3.34
CA ILE A 45 7.48 -14.79 -3.17
C ILE A 45 7.06 -13.45 -3.79
N VAL A 46 6.44 -13.47 -4.98
CA VAL A 46 5.90 -12.27 -5.62
C VAL A 46 4.84 -11.62 -4.73
N ALA A 47 3.87 -12.38 -4.21
CA ALA A 47 2.85 -11.85 -3.31
C ALA A 47 3.45 -11.21 -2.04
N LEU A 48 4.47 -11.84 -1.43
CA LEU A 48 5.20 -11.29 -0.29
C LEU A 48 5.88 -9.95 -0.62
N ILE A 49 6.49 -9.83 -1.81
CA ILE A 49 7.12 -8.57 -2.26
C ILE A 49 6.06 -7.47 -2.40
N LEU A 50 4.87 -7.79 -2.93
CA LEU A 50 3.77 -6.83 -3.03
C LEU A 50 3.28 -6.38 -1.65
N ILE A 51 3.15 -7.30 -0.69
CA ILE A 51 2.81 -6.98 0.70
C ILE A 51 3.86 -6.03 1.31
N ALA A 52 5.15 -6.31 1.11
CA ALA A 52 6.22 -5.44 1.61
C ALA A 52 6.14 -4.02 1.01
N ALA A 53 5.83 -3.90 -0.29
CA ALA A 53 5.60 -2.63 -0.94
C ALA A 53 4.39 -1.88 -0.35
N GLY A 54 3.30 -2.58 -0.04
CA GLY A 54 2.14 -2.04 0.66
C GLY A 54 2.50 -1.48 2.04
N CYS A 55 3.23 -2.26 2.85
CA CYS A 55 3.70 -1.83 4.18
C CYS A 55 4.58 -0.56 4.10
N PHE A 56 5.47 -0.49 3.13
CA PHE A 56 6.30 0.70 2.90
C PHE A 56 5.47 1.94 2.56
N LYS A 57 4.41 1.79 1.77
CA LYS A 57 3.49 2.90 1.45
C LYS A 57 2.72 3.37 2.68
N ILE A 58 2.24 2.45 3.52
CA ILE A 58 1.62 2.77 4.82
C ILE A 58 2.58 3.56 5.69
N TYR A 59 3.81 3.08 5.86
CA TYR A 59 4.84 3.76 6.64
C TYR A 59 5.10 5.19 6.15
N LYS A 60 5.24 5.39 4.83
CA LYS A 60 5.37 6.73 4.26
C LYS A 60 4.13 7.60 4.50
N GLY A 61 2.93 7.03 4.38
CA GLY A 61 1.67 7.71 4.71
C GLY A 61 1.66 8.23 6.15
N PHE A 62 2.10 7.41 7.11
CA PHE A 62 2.24 7.82 8.51
C PHE A 62 3.29 8.91 8.72
N GLN A 63 4.45 8.84 8.06
CA GLN A 63 5.44 9.91 8.13
C GLN A 63 4.90 11.24 7.61
N PHE A 64 4.17 11.22 6.48
CA PHE A 64 3.55 12.42 5.93
C PHE A 64 2.46 12.97 6.86
N TYR A 65 1.68 12.09 7.50
CA TYR A 65 0.68 12.50 8.49
C TYR A 65 1.32 13.14 9.73
N LYS A 66 2.39 12.55 10.27
CA LYS A 66 3.11 13.11 11.42
C LYS A 66 3.67 14.49 11.11
N ARG A 67 4.26 14.65 9.92
CA ARG A 67 4.77 15.95 9.44
C ARG A 67 3.64 16.97 9.27
N TYR A 68 2.50 16.56 8.69
CA TYR A 68 1.32 17.43 8.56
C TYR A 68 0.81 17.93 9.93
N LYS A 69 0.76 17.05 10.94
CA LYS A 69 0.32 17.41 12.29
C LYS A 69 1.27 18.40 12.98
N ASN A 70 2.57 18.31 12.71
CA ASN A 70 3.58 19.19 13.33
C ASN A 70 3.73 20.55 12.61
N GLU A 71 3.30 20.65 11.35
CA GLU A 71 3.36 21.89 10.54
C GLU A 71 2.05 22.70 10.54
N GLY A 72 0.97 22.16 11.12
CA GLY A 72 -0.37 22.73 11.10
C GLY A 72 -0.79 23.32 12.43
#